data_AF-A0A6P0Y970-F1
#
_entry.id   AF-A0A6P0Y970-F1
#
_cell.length_a   1.000
_cell.length_b   1.000
_cell.length_c   1.000
_cell.angle_alpha   90.00
_cell.angle_beta   90.00
_cell.angle_gamma   90.00
#
_symmetry.space_group_name_H-M   'P 1'
#
loop_
_entity.id
_entity.type
_entity.pdbx_description
1 polymer ?
#
loop_
_entity_poly.entity_id
_entity_poly.type
_entity_poly.pdbx_seq_one_letter_code
_entity_poly.pdbx_strand_id
1 'polypeptide(L)'
;MTLPNFILLGAAKSGTSSLWNYLKQHPQVFMSNPKEPNFFVFEGAKLPPYSGPESPEVLLKRLYQNTITDWESYQTLFDKVSNEMAIGEASVRYLYFPKAPENIKKYIPDVKMIVMLRHPVDRLYSHYVMNIRHLLEPLSLEEALEREAERISNNWGWDWHYTKVGMYSQQIKRYLNYFEPEQLKILFYDDFRQNPLEVIKEVYQYLGVDDSFVPNIERQKNQGYLPKNKLIHQFLSTSNPLKSFLKKVLPNSVYQKLIKTLKKWNSGAIPSLPLTLRKSLNEVFREDITELQEIVNRELFWLDT
;
A
#
# COMPACT_ATOMS: atom_id res chain seq x y z
N MET A 1 25.04 12.73 -6.45
CA MET A 1 24.32 11.43 -6.32
C MET A 1 22.86 11.67 -6.64
N THR A 2 22.25 10.77 -7.39
CA THR A 2 20.84 10.90 -7.80
C THR A 2 19.93 10.51 -6.63
N LEU A 3 18.90 11.33 -6.38
CA LEU A 3 17.91 11.13 -5.33
C LEU A 3 16.50 11.23 -5.94
N PRO A 4 15.46 10.69 -5.28
CA PRO A 4 14.11 10.81 -5.79
C PRO A 4 13.65 12.27 -5.69
N ASN A 5 13.03 12.75 -6.76
CA ASN A 5 12.37 14.06 -6.81
C ASN A 5 10.85 13.93 -6.71
N PHE A 6 10.31 12.71 -6.65
CA PHE A 6 8.95 12.47 -6.17
C PHE A 6 8.79 11.17 -5.37
N ILE A 7 7.77 11.11 -4.50
CA ILE A 7 7.45 9.91 -3.72
C ILE A 7 5.93 9.66 -3.69
N LEU A 8 5.54 8.39 -3.75
CA LEU A 8 4.15 7.95 -3.57
C LEU A 8 3.95 7.46 -2.13
N LEU A 9 3.33 8.32 -1.30
CA LEU A 9 3.26 8.19 0.16
C LEU A 9 2.27 7.13 0.65
N GLY A 10 1.27 6.79 -0.15
CA GLY A 10 0.08 6.08 0.34
C GLY A 10 -1.17 6.42 -0.46
N ALA A 11 -2.36 6.09 0.02
CA ALA A 11 -2.59 5.25 1.20
C ALA A 11 -2.52 3.75 0.87
N ALA A 12 -2.26 2.95 1.88
CA ALA A 12 -2.27 1.50 1.75
C ALA A 12 -3.66 1.01 1.31
N LYS A 13 -3.69 0.12 0.32
CA LYS A 13 -4.93 -0.45 -0.27
C LYS A 13 -5.78 0.53 -1.08
N SER A 14 -5.17 1.62 -1.53
CA SER A 14 -5.85 2.66 -2.32
C SER A 14 -5.44 2.70 -3.79
N GLY A 15 -4.75 1.70 -4.33
CA GLY A 15 -4.39 1.64 -5.77
C GLY A 15 -2.95 2.03 -6.11
N THR A 16 -2.12 2.35 -5.12
CA THR A 16 -0.72 2.78 -5.29
C THR A 16 0.15 1.80 -6.09
N SER A 17 -0.09 0.49 -5.99
CA SER A 17 0.64 -0.51 -6.78
C SER A 17 0.32 -0.42 -8.27
N SER A 18 -0.92 -0.13 -8.63
CA SER A 18 -1.29 0.06 -10.05
C SER A 18 -0.66 1.35 -10.58
N LEU A 19 -0.76 2.45 -9.83
CA LEU A 19 -0.12 3.70 -10.20
C LEU A 19 1.40 3.55 -10.36
N TRP A 20 2.09 2.93 -9.39
CA TRP A 20 3.53 2.64 -9.48
C TRP A 20 3.89 1.85 -10.75
N ASN A 21 3.08 0.85 -11.12
CA ASN A 21 3.30 0.07 -12.33
C ASN A 21 3.06 0.85 -13.62
N TYR A 22 2.15 1.82 -13.62
CA TYR A 22 1.89 2.67 -14.78
C TYR A 22 3.00 3.70 -14.96
N LEU A 23 3.41 4.37 -13.87
CA LEU A 23 4.53 5.30 -13.86
C LEU A 23 5.82 4.65 -14.34
N LYS A 24 6.11 3.43 -13.89
CA LYS A 24 7.29 2.67 -14.30
C LYS A 24 7.36 2.36 -15.81
N GLN A 25 6.25 2.46 -16.54
CA GLN A 25 6.24 2.23 -18.00
C GLN A 25 6.69 3.48 -18.79
N HIS A 26 6.63 4.66 -18.18
CA HIS A 26 6.90 5.92 -18.85
C HIS A 26 8.41 6.12 -19.09
N PRO A 27 8.87 6.46 -20.30
CA PRO A 27 10.30 6.52 -20.64
C PRO A 27 11.08 7.61 -19.89
N GLN A 28 10.41 8.66 -19.41
CA GLN A 28 11.01 9.72 -18.60
C GLN A 28 10.83 9.53 -17.08
N VAL A 29 10.31 8.38 -16.63
CA VAL A 29 10.05 8.11 -15.20
C VAL A 29 10.85 6.90 -14.73
N PHE A 30 11.67 7.10 -13.72
CA PHE A 30 12.34 6.03 -12.98
C PHE A 30 11.57 5.73 -11.70
N MET A 31 11.29 4.45 -11.45
CA MET A 31 10.77 3.98 -10.15
C MET A 31 11.78 3.04 -9.48
N SER A 32 12.08 3.29 -8.22
CA SER A 32 12.93 2.41 -7.41
C SER A 32 12.42 0.97 -7.39
N ASN A 33 13.36 0.03 -7.28
CA ASN A 33 13.09 -1.39 -7.17
C ASN A 33 13.98 -1.98 -6.07
N PRO A 34 13.41 -2.51 -4.98
CA PRO A 34 11.99 -2.84 -4.79
C PRO A 34 11.07 -1.64 -4.45
N LYS A 35 9.75 -1.83 -4.63
CA LYS A 35 8.71 -0.98 -4.03
C LYS A 35 8.67 -1.21 -2.50
N GLU A 36 8.20 -0.22 -1.75
CA GLU A 36 8.15 -0.21 -0.29
C GLU A 36 9.53 -0.24 0.39
N PRO A 37 10.51 0.63 0.01
CA PRO A 37 11.76 0.75 0.76
C PRO A 37 11.56 1.20 2.21
N ASN A 38 10.45 1.89 2.53
CA ASN A 38 10.07 2.34 3.87
C ASN A 38 11.13 3.18 4.61
N PHE A 39 12.13 3.69 3.89
CA PHE A 39 13.31 4.32 4.48
C PHE A 39 12.95 5.49 5.39
N PHE A 40 12.12 6.41 4.93
CA PHE A 40 11.76 7.57 5.76
C PHE A 40 10.95 7.23 7.02
N VAL A 41 10.40 6.02 7.14
CA VAL A 41 9.80 5.54 8.41
C VAL A 41 10.86 5.00 9.36
N PHE A 42 11.88 4.31 8.83
CA PHE A 42 12.83 3.51 9.60
C PHE A 42 14.28 3.99 9.47
N GLU A 43 14.48 5.27 9.14
CA GLU A 43 15.81 5.88 9.01
C GLU A 43 16.62 5.70 10.30
N GLY A 44 17.78 5.05 10.19
CA GLY A 44 18.66 4.73 11.30
C GLY A 44 18.08 3.78 12.36
N ALA A 45 16.87 3.24 12.13
CA ALA A 45 16.15 2.48 13.14
C ALA A 45 16.59 1.01 13.17
N LYS A 46 16.70 0.46 14.38
CA LYS A 46 16.60 -0.99 14.56
C LYS A 46 15.13 -1.37 14.40
N LEU A 47 14.82 -2.21 13.40
CA LEU A 47 13.45 -2.61 13.14
C LEU A 47 12.83 -3.27 14.39
N PRO A 48 11.67 -2.78 14.87
CA PRO A 48 11.09 -3.28 16.10
C PRO A 48 10.60 -4.72 15.90
N PRO A 49 10.64 -5.55 16.95
CA PRO A 49 9.76 -6.69 17.00
C PRO A 49 8.33 -6.16 17.16
N TYR A 50 7.43 -6.55 16.26
CA TYR A 50 6.01 -6.37 16.49
C TYR A 50 5.42 -7.59 17.17
N SER A 51 4.49 -7.35 18.08
CA SER A 51 3.55 -8.36 18.53
C SER A 51 2.60 -8.72 17.39
N GLY A 52 2.07 -9.93 17.41
CA GLY A 52 1.12 -10.35 16.40
C GLY A 52 0.76 -11.82 16.50
N PRO A 53 0.01 -12.34 15.51
CA PRO A 53 -0.46 -13.72 15.51
C PRO A 53 0.61 -14.72 15.08
N GLU A 54 1.82 -14.26 14.78
CA GLU A 54 2.94 -15.05 14.29
C GLU A 54 4.21 -14.68 15.07
N SER A 55 5.21 -15.55 15.04
CA SER A 55 6.51 -15.29 15.68
C SER A 55 7.16 -14.00 15.15
N PRO A 56 7.92 -13.25 15.97
CA PRO A 56 8.61 -12.03 15.56
C PRO A 56 9.45 -12.20 14.28
N GLU A 57 10.09 -13.35 14.08
CA GLU A 57 10.92 -13.64 12.90
C GLU A 57 10.09 -13.68 11.61
N VAL A 58 8.91 -14.30 11.68
CA VAL A 58 7.97 -14.38 10.55
C VAL A 58 7.39 -13.01 10.23
N LEU A 59 7.02 -12.25 11.27
CA LEU A 59 6.51 -10.88 11.09
C LEU A 59 7.58 -9.97 10.51
N LEU A 60 8.82 -10.03 11.02
CA LEU A 60 9.91 -9.21 10.53
C LEU A 60 10.16 -9.47 9.03
N LYS A 61 10.25 -10.74 8.63
CA LYS A 61 10.45 -11.10 7.23
C LYS A 61 9.30 -10.65 6.31
N ARG A 62 8.06 -10.68 6.80
CA ARG A 62 6.87 -10.33 5.99
C ARG A 62 6.63 -8.84 5.91
N LEU A 63 6.76 -8.14 7.03
CA LEU A 63 6.42 -6.72 7.16
C LEU A 63 7.56 -5.81 6.70
N TYR A 64 8.81 -6.30 6.72
CA TYR A 64 9.99 -5.51 6.40
C TYR A 64 10.82 -6.07 5.24
N GLN A 65 10.24 -6.93 4.40
CA GLN A 65 10.96 -7.63 3.33
C GLN A 65 11.83 -6.70 2.47
N ASN A 66 11.32 -5.51 2.16
CA ASN A 66 11.97 -4.53 1.29
C ASN A 66 12.50 -3.32 2.07
N THR A 67 12.41 -3.32 3.41
CA THR A 67 12.74 -2.14 4.20
C THR A 67 14.24 -1.90 4.22
N ILE A 68 14.61 -0.65 3.99
CA ILE A 68 15.99 -0.13 4.08
C ILE A 68 16.02 0.86 5.24
N THR A 69 17.03 0.75 6.10
CA THR A 69 17.17 1.61 7.29
C THR A 69 18.38 2.52 7.22
N ASP A 70 19.37 2.21 6.36
CA ASP A 70 20.59 3.00 6.19
C ASP A 70 20.54 3.87 4.93
N TRP A 71 21.17 5.04 5.02
CA TRP A 71 21.16 6.04 3.96
C TRP A 71 21.90 5.59 2.70
N GLU A 72 23.07 4.94 2.86
CA GLU A 72 23.88 4.50 1.72
C GLU A 72 23.11 3.49 0.86
N SER A 73 22.51 2.46 1.46
CA SER A 73 21.68 1.50 0.74
C SER A 73 20.45 2.16 0.11
N TYR A 74 19.86 3.17 0.75
CA TYR A 74 18.73 3.91 0.15
C TYR A 74 19.15 4.63 -1.13
N GLN A 75 20.34 5.25 -1.16
CA GLN A 75 20.86 5.93 -2.35
C GLN A 75 21.08 4.97 -3.52
N THR A 76 21.54 3.73 -3.26
CA THR A 76 21.78 2.73 -4.31
C THR A 76 20.53 2.35 -5.12
N LEU A 77 19.33 2.62 -4.58
CA LEU A 77 18.07 2.41 -5.31
C LEU A 77 17.97 3.21 -6.61
N PHE A 78 18.78 4.28 -6.73
CA PHE A 78 18.73 5.23 -7.84
C PHE A 78 19.99 5.19 -8.73
N ASP A 79 20.91 4.25 -8.51
CA ASP A 79 22.15 4.10 -9.30
C ASP A 79 21.91 3.81 -10.79
N LYS A 80 20.73 3.27 -11.10
CA LYS A 80 20.32 2.93 -12.47
C LYS A 80 19.59 4.05 -13.19
N VAL A 81 19.40 5.21 -12.56
CA VAL A 81 18.86 6.38 -13.24
C VAL A 81 19.83 6.80 -14.32
N SER A 82 19.29 7.07 -15.50
CA SER A 82 20.02 7.52 -16.67
C SER A 82 19.57 8.92 -17.05
N ASN A 83 18.57 9.02 -17.92
CA ASN A 83 18.03 10.27 -18.47
C ASN A 83 16.59 10.54 -18.00
N GLU A 84 16.06 9.74 -17.07
CA GLU A 84 14.72 9.92 -16.52
C GLU A 84 14.62 11.25 -15.76
N MET A 85 13.56 12.01 -16.04
CA MET A 85 13.32 13.32 -15.44
C MET A 85 12.65 13.19 -14.06
N ALA A 86 11.66 12.31 -13.97
CA ALA A 86 10.95 12.03 -12.73
C ALA A 86 11.53 10.76 -12.11
N ILE A 87 12.14 10.88 -10.94
CA ILE A 87 12.80 9.80 -10.24
C ILE A 87 12.06 9.61 -8.93
N GLY A 88 11.49 8.43 -8.72
CA GLY A 88 10.64 8.23 -7.56
C GLY A 88 10.70 6.86 -6.94
N GLU A 89 10.04 6.79 -5.79
CA GLU A 89 9.84 5.59 -5.00
C GLU A 89 8.41 5.57 -4.46
N ALA A 90 8.00 4.45 -3.88
CA ALA A 90 6.68 4.34 -3.29
C ALA A 90 6.69 3.47 -2.04
N SER A 91 6.32 4.06 -0.91
CA SER A 91 6.11 3.34 0.34
C SER A 91 4.82 3.81 1.01
N VAL A 92 3.82 2.94 1.08
CA VAL A 92 2.48 3.32 1.60
C VAL A 92 2.46 3.62 3.09
N ARG A 93 3.54 3.26 3.80
CA ARG A 93 3.72 3.55 5.23
C ARG A 93 4.01 5.01 5.50
N TYR A 94 4.54 5.76 4.53
CA TYR A 94 4.92 7.15 4.76
C TYR A 94 3.74 8.02 5.17
N LEU A 95 2.58 7.85 4.53
CA LEU A 95 1.39 8.62 4.92
C LEU A 95 1.01 8.40 6.39
N TYR A 96 1.06 7.15 6.85
CA TYR A 96 0.61 6.76 8.18
C TYR A 96 1.56 7.17 9.31
N PHE A 97 2.85 6.92 9.17
CA PHE A 97 3.81 7.08 10.27
C PHE A 97 4.24 8.54 10.48
N PRO A 98 4.16 9.08 11.72
CA PRO A 98 4.43 10.49 12.00
C PRO A 98 5.85 10.98 11.70
N LYS A 99 6.86 10.10 11.76
CA LYS A 99 8.27 10.48 11.56
C LYS A 99 8.63 10.67 10.09
N ALA A 100 7.86 10.09 9.17
CA ALA A 100 8.13 10.14 7.74
C ALA A 100 8.29 11.56 7.17
N PRO A 101 7.36 12.53 7.37
CA PRO A 101 7.50 13.87 6.79
C PRO A 101 8.74 14.62 7.29
N GLU A 102 9.11 14.48 8.57
CA GLU A 102 10.33 15.07 9.12
C GLU A 102 11.58 14.52 8.42
N ASN A 103 11.65 13.18 8.26
CA ASN A 103 12.76 12.54 7.57
C ASN A 103 12.79 12.91 6.07
N ILE A 104 11.64 12.96 5.41
CA ILE A 104 11.55 13.40 4.01
C ILE A 104 12.10 14.83 3.89
N LYS A 105 11.68 15.75 4.78
CA LYS A 105 12.14 17.15 4.77
C LYS A 105 13.65 17.27 4.99
N LYS A 106 14.21 16.42 5.85
CA LYS A 106 15.65 16.34 6.14
C LYS A 106 16.48 15.96 4.90
N TYR A 107 16.01 15.02 4.08
CA TYR A 107 16.82 14.45 2.98
C TYR A 107 16.48 15.00 1.60
N ILE A 108 15.20 15.27 1.32
CA ILE A 108 14.69 15.67 0.00
C ILE A 108 13.59 16.76 0.15
N PRO A 109 13.94 17.97 0.63
CA PRO A 109 12.96 18.99 1.01
C PRO A 109 12.07 19.50 -0.13
N ASP A 110 12.56 19.44 -1.37
CA ASP A 110 11.88 19.94 -2.58
C ASP A 110 11.08 18.85 -3.32
N VAL A 111 10.93 17.67 -2.71
CA VAL A 111 10.27 16.52 -3.31
C VAL A 111 8.80 16.80 -3.62
N LYS A 112 8.31 16.26 -4.74
CA LYS A 112 6.88 16.16 -5.04
C LYS A 112 6.28 14.92 -4.39
N MET A 113 5.10 15.01 -3.82
CA MET A 113 4.45 13.92 -3.10
C MET A 113 3.11 13.62 -3.71
N ILE A 114 2.83 12.33 -3.88
CA ILE A 114 1.56 11.84 -4.38
C ILE A 114 0.90 10.99 -3.30
N VAL A 115 -0.37 11.25 -3.03
CA VAL A 115 -1.23 10.44 -2.16
C VAL A 115 -2.44 10.00 -2.96
N MET A 116 -2.77 8.71 -2.92
CA MET A 116 -4.02 8.17 -3.44
C MET A 116 -4.92 7.74 -2.29
N LEU A 117 -6.04 8.43 -2.10
CA LEU A 117 -7.02 8.15 -1.06
C LEU A 117 -8.15 7.28 -1.60
N ARG A 118 -8.72 6.47 -0.73
CA ARG A 118 -9.86 5.59 -1.03
C ARG A 118 -10.82 5.69 0.13
N HIS A 119 -12.12 5.55 -0.16
CA HIS A 119 -13.15 5.43 0.87
C HIS A 119 -12.64 4.56 2.05
N PRO A 120 -12.60 5.09 3.28
CA PRO A 120 -11.84 4.49 4.37
C PRO A 120 -12.35 3.10 4.77
N VAL A 121 -13.68 2.87 4.74
CA VAL A 121 -14.29 1.54 4.92
C VAL A 121 -13.83 0.52 3.86
N ASP A 122 -13.81 0.90 2.58
CA ASP A 122 -13.34 0.00 1.51
C ASP A 122 -11.84 -0.28 1.58
N ARG A 123 -11.06 0.74 1.97
CA ARG A 123 -9.62 0.61 2.23
C ARG A 123 -9.37 -0.36 3.38
N LEU A 124 -10.08 -0.18 4.49
CA LEU A 124 -10.04 -1.02 5.68
C LEU A 124 -10.40 -2.46 5.34
N TYR A 125 -11.53 -2.68 4.67
CA TYR A 125 -11.96 -4.02 4.31
C TYR A 125 -10.98 -4.71 3.34
N SER A 126 -10.43 -3.96 2.39
CA SER A 126 -9.37 -4.45 1.51
C SER A 126 -8.09 -4.81 2.27
N HIS A 127 -7.78 -4.09 3.36
CA HIS A 127 -6.65 -4.39 4.23
C HIS A 127 -6.88 -5.67 5.03
N TYR A 128 -8.05 -5.81 5.65
CA TYR A 128 -8.46 -7.01 6.36
C TYR A 128 -8.38 -8.27 5.47
N VAL A 129 -8.98 -8.21 4.26
CA VAL A 129 -8.91 -9.31 3.28
C VAL A 129 -7.47 -9.65 2.88
N MET A 130 -6.59 -8.64 2.79
CA MET A 130 -5.17 -8.87 2.53
C MET A 130 -4.50 -9.64 3.68
N ASN A 131 -4.79 -9.31 4.94
CA ASN A 131 -4.22 -10.01 6.09
C ASN A 131 -4.75 -11.44 6.21
N ILE A 132 -6.04 -11.68 5.96
CA ILE A 132 -6.59 -13.05 5.87
C ILE A 132 -5.83 -13.87 4.82
N ARG A 133 -5.60 -13.29 3.63
CA ARG A 133 -4.84 -13.93 2.55
C ARG A 133 -3.35 -14.09 2.90
N HIS A 134 -2.79 -13.28 3.77
CA HIS A 134 -1.42 -13.47 4.24
C HIS A 134 -1.31 -14.42 5.44
N LEU A 135 -2.45 -14.94 5.93
CA LEU A 135 -2.57 -15.74 7.15
C LEU A 135 -2.13 -14.95 8.40
N LEU A 136 -2.40 -13.64 8.40
CA LEU A 136 -2.03 -12.71 9.47
C LEU A 136 -3.23 -12.17 10.26
N GLU A 137 -4.45 -12.50 9.88
CA GLU A 137 -5.64 -12.13 10.65
C GLU A 137 -6.41 -13.40 11.03
N PRO A 138 -6.38 -13.81 12.32
CA PRO A 138 -7.10 -14.98 12.78
C PRO A 138 -8.58 -14.72 13.09
N LEU A 139 -8.99 -13.46 13.29
CA LEU A 139 -10.32 -13.08 13.76
C LEU A 139 -11.29 -12.75 12.61
N SER A 140 -12.58 -12.69 12.93
CA SER A 140 -13.56 -12.00 12.08
C SER A 140 -13.26 -10.50 12.02
N LEU A 141 -13.91 -9.78 11.10
CA LEU A 141 -13.68 -8.35 10.93
C LEU A 141 -14.12 -7.58 12.18
N GLU A 142 -15.30 -7.91 12.70
CA GLU A 142 -15.90 -7.30 13.89
C GLU A 142 -15.01 -7.48 15.12
N GLU A 143 -14.58 -8.72 15.40
CA GLU A 143 -13.65 -9.01 16.49
C GLU A 143 -12.28 -8.33 16.30
N ALA A 144 -11.79 -8.24 15.05
CA ALA A 144 -10.53 -7.58 14.75
C ALA A 144 -10.58 -6.07 15.01
N LEU A 145 -11.74 -5.44 14.77
CA LEU A 145 -12.00 -4.03 15.04
C LEU A 145 -12.14 -3.77 16.55
N GLU A 146 -12.87 -4.62 17.27
CA GLU A 146 -13.01 -4.53 18.73
C GLU A 146 -11.65 -4.62 19.44
N ARG A 147 -10.73 -5.42 18.91
CA ARG A 147 -9.37 -5.58 19.46
C ARG A 147 -8.34 -4.58 18.94
N GLU A 148 -8.70 -3.65 18.04
CA GLU A 148 -7.71 -2.75 17.43
C GLU A 148 -6.98 -1.91 18.49
N ALA A 149 -7.71 -1.33 19.44
CA ALA A 149 -7.12 -0.52 20.51
C ALA A 149 -6.16 -1.32 21.40
N GLU A 150 -6.56 -2.54 21.78
CA GLU A 150 -5.73 -3.47 22.56
C GLU A 150 -4.47 -3.89 21.79
N ARG A 151 -4.61 -4.19 20.49
CA ARG A 151 -3.50 -4.54 19.60
C ARG A 151 -2.49 -3.41 19.51
N ILE A 152 -2.96 -2.17 19.36
CA ILE A 152 -2.09 -0.97 19.35
C ILE A 152 -1.34 -0.85 20.67
N SER A 153 -2.03 -0.96 21.83
CA SER A 153 -1.36 -0.87 23.14
C SER A 153 -0.37 -2.00 23.38
N ASN A 154 -0.59 -3.17 22.78
CA ASN A 154 0.29 -4.33 22.85
C ASN A 154 1.39 -4.34 21.77
N ASN A 155 1.66 -3.20 21.13
CA ASN A 155 2.71 -3.02 20.12
C ASN A 155 2.55 -3.95 18.89
N TRP A 156 1.31 -4.18 18.46
CA TRP A 156 1.07 -4.74 17.14
C TRP A 156 1.42 -3.72 16.06
N GLY A 157 1.82 -4.20 14.88
CA GLY A 157 2.19 -3.34 13.76
C GLY A 157 0.99 -2.64 13.10
N TRP A 158 1.27 -1.62 12.29
CA TRP A 158 0.25 -0.86 11.54
C TRP A 158 -0.64 -1.71 10.63
N ASP A 159 -0.21 -2.92 10.25
CA ASP A 159 -1.00 -3.87 9.46
C ASP A 159 -2.32 -4.25 10.14
N TRP A 160 -2.44 -4.11 11.47
CA TRP A 160 -3.66 -4.36 12.23
C TRP A 160 -4.37 -3.09 12.74
N HIS A 161 -3.87 -1.91 12.37
CA HIS A 161 -4.48 -0.62 12.71
C HIS A 161 -5.56 -0.26 11.68
N TYR A 162 -6.59 -1.10 11.58
CA TYR A 162 -7.62 -1.06 10.56
C TYR A 162 -8.31 0.29 10.41
N THR A 163 -8.81 0.86 11.50
CA THR A 163 -9.44 2.18 11.49
C THR A 163 -8.40 3.29 11.39
N LYS A 164 -7.32 3.24 12.20
CA LYS A 164 -6.35 4.36 12.26
C LYS A 164 -5.64 4.63 10.94
N VAL A 165 -5.35 3.61 10.14
CA VAL A 165 -4.72 3.82 8.81
C VAL A 165 -5.67 4.55 7.84
N GLY A 166 -6.98 4.46 8.06
CA GLY A 166 -8.00 5.17 7.27
C GLY A 166 -8.34 6.57 7.75
N MET A 167 -7.77 7.06 8.87
CA MET A 167 -7.98 8.41 9.39
C MET A 167 -7.04 9.40 8.69
N TYR A 168 -7.45 9.91 7.53
CA TYR A 168 -6.56 10.62 6.62
C TYR A 168 -6.35 12.08 6.99
N SER A 169 -7.31 12.75 7.63
CA SER A 169 -7.27 14.21 7.82
C SER A 169 -6.00 14.64 8.56
N GLN A 170 -5.73 14.01 9.71
CA GLN A 170 -4.56 14.25 10.54
C GLN A 170 -3.26 13.81 9.86
N GLN A 171 -3.31 12.77 9.03
CA GLN A 171 -2.15 12.32 8.26
C GLN A 171 -1.78 13.37 7.20
N ILE A 172 -2.75 13.93 6.47
CA ILE A 172 -2.52 14.96 5.46
C ILE A 172 -2.08 16.28 6.10
N LYS A 173 -2.77 16.74 7.16
CA LYS A 173 -2.38 17.94 7.92
C LYS A 173 -0.93 17.88 8.39
N ARG A 174 -0.49 16.70 8.84
CA ARG A 174 0.90 16.50 9.24
C ARG A 174 1.89 16.75 8.09
N TYR A 175 1.57 16.39 6.85
CA TYR A 175 2.45 16.69 5.71
C TYR A 175 2.42 18.17 5.35
N LEU A 176 1.24 18.81 5.39
CA LEU A 176 1.10 20.25 5.13
C LEU A 176 1.81 21.14 6.17
N ASN A 177 2.14 20.60 7.35
CA ASN A 177 2.98 21.30 8.34
C ASN A 177 4.48 21.35 7.96
N TYR A 178 4.94 20.51 7.03
CA TYR A 178 6.35 20.42 6.63
C TYR A 178 6.61 20.90 5.20
N PHE A 179 5.58 20.89 4.36
CA PHE A 179 5.69 21.09 2.91
C PHE A 179 4.60 22.01 2.41
N GLU A 180 4.91 22.72 1.33
CA GLU A 180 3.93 23.57 0.67
C GLU A 180 2.82 22.73 0.02
N PRO A 181 1.57 23.21 -0.03
CA PRO A 181 0.45 22.47 -0.62
C PRO A 181 0.71 21.98 -2.05
N GLU A 182 1.47 22.72 -2.86
CA GLU A 182 1.82 22.37 -4.24
C GLU A 182 2.76 21.16 -4.32
N GLN A 183 3.49 20.86 -3.24
CA GLN A 183 4.30 19.65 -3.15
C GLN A 183 3.45 18.40 -2.86
N LEU A 184 2.13 18.52 -2.63
CA LEU A 184 1.27 17.39 -2.29
C LEU A 184 0.10 17.24 -3.25
N LYS A 185 0.22 16.34 -4.22
CA LYS A 185 -0.87 15.95 -5.12
C LYS A 185 -1.72 14.85 -4.47
N ILE A 186 -2.99 15.17 -4.17
CA ILE A 186 -3.97 14.23 -3.64
C ILE A 186 -4.84 13.70 -4.79
N LEU A 187 -4.92 12.38 -4.91
CA LEU A 187 -5.70 11.64 -5.90
C LEU A 187 -6.77 10.82 -5.19
N PHE A 188 -7.86 10.52 -5.90
CA PHE A 188 -8.93 9.68 -5.39
C PHE A 188 -9.02 8.38 -6.17
N TYR A 189 -9.15 7.27 -5.45
CA TYR A 189 -9.22 5.94 -6.02
C TYR A 189 -10.46 5.74 -6.89
N ASP A 190 -11.56 6.42 -6.57
CA ASP A 190 -12.81 6.33 -7.34
C ASP A 190 -12.61 6.93 -8.74
N ASP A 191 -11.98 8.11 -8.83
CA ASP A 191 -11.58 8.72 -10.10
C ASP A 191 -10.60 7.83 -10.86
N PHE A 192 -9.59 7.30 -10.16
CA PHE A 192 -8.58 6.43 -10.76
C PHE A 192 -9.18 5.13 -11.30
N ARG A 193 -10.27 4.63 -10.70
CA ARG A 193 -11.00 3.47 -11.20
C ARG A 193 -11.88 3.79 -12.40
N GLN A 194 -12.53 4.95 -12.38
CA GLN A 194 -13.45 5.37 -13.43
C GLN A 194 -12.70 5.80 -14.69
N ASN A 195 -11.67 6.64 -14.52
CA ASN A 195 -10.91 7.29 -15.59
C ASN A 195 -9.38 7.18 -15.32
N PRO A 196 -8.79 5.97 -15.33
CA PRO A 196 -7.39 5.77 -14.97
C PRO A 196 -6.41 6.58 -15.83
N LEU A 197 -6.67 6.70 -17.14
CA LEU A 197 -5.78 7.41 -18.05
C LEU A 197 -5.76 8.92 -17.77
N GLU A 198 -6.89 9.51 -17.40
CA GLU A 198 -6.95 10.94 -17.05
C GLU A 198 -6.17 11.23 -15.76
N VAL A 199 -6.37 10.42 -14.73
CA VAL A 199 -5.62 10.55 -13.47
C VAL A 199 -4.12 10.36 -13.68
N ILE A 200 -3.72 9.43 -14.56
CA ILE A 200 -2.30 9.22 -14.89
C ILE A 200 -1.75 10.45 -15.63
N LYS A 201 -2.51 11.02 -16.57
CA LYS A 201 -2.12 12.23 -17.29
C LYS A 201 -1.90 13.41 -16.34
N GLU A 202 -2.79 13.62 -15.38
CA GLU A 202 -2.61 14.62 -14.32
C GLU A 202 -1.33 14.39 -13.52
N VAL A 203 -0.99 13.13 -13.23
CA VAL A 203 0.27 12.79 -12.55
C VAL A 203 1.47 13.12 -13.43
N TYR A 204 1.43 12.85 -14.74
CA TYR A 204 2.53 13.22 -15.65
C TYR A 204 2.75 14.73 -15.71
N GLN A 205 1.66 15.51 -15.83
CA GLN A 205 1.72 16.97 -15.77
C GLN A 205 2.30 17.45 -14.44
N TYR A 206 1.84 16.86 -13.33
CA TYR A 206 2.35 17.18 -12.00
C TYR A 206 3.84 16.88 -11.87
N LEU A 207 4.32 15.76 -12.44
CA LEU A 207 5.74 15.38 -12.43
C LEU A 207 6.58 16.17 -13.44
N GLY A 208 5.96 16.80 -14.44
CA GLY A 208 6.64 17.55 -15.49
C GLY A 208 7.26 16.65 -16.57
N VAL A 209 6.61 15.52 -16.87
CA VAL A 209 6.99 14.60 -17.96
C VAL A 209 5.95 14.64 -19.09
N ASP A 210 6.25 14.01 -20.22
CA ASP A 210 5.38 13.92 -21.39
C ASP A 210 4.00 13.30 -21.04
N ASP A 211 2.97 14.13 -21.07
CA ASP A 211 1.61 13.72 -20.68
C ASP A 211 0.85 13.02 -21.83
N SER A 212 1.49 12.83 -22.99
CA SER A 212 0.93 12.10 -24.13
C SER A 212 1.19 10.59 -24.11
N PHE A 213 2.12 10.12 -23.26
CA PHE A 213 2.42 8.71 -23.13
C PHE A 213 1.25 7.92 -22.51
N VAL A 214 0.85 6.81 -23.14
CA VAL A 214 -0.26 5.97 -22.66
C VAL A 214 0.28 4.64 -22.13
N PRO A 215 0.20 4.36 -20.80
CA PRO A 215 0.65 3.09 -20.25
C PRO A 215 -0.34 1.96 -20.57
N ASN A 216 0.15 0.72 -20.60
CA ASN A 216 -0.72 -0.45 -20.73
C ASN A 216 -1.45 -0.75 -19.40
N ILE A 217 -2.77 -0.53 -19.40
CA ILE A 217 -3.66 -0.74 -18.24
C ILE A 217 -4.36 -2.11 -18.24
N GLU A 218 -4.33 -2.86 -19.35
CA GLU A 218 -5.10 -4.11 -19.52
C GLU A 218 -4.65 -5.22 -18.55
N ARG A 219 -3.37 -5.20 -18.17
CA ARG A 219 -2.74 -6.29 -17.40
C ARG A 219 -3.05 -6.28 -15.90
N GLN A 220 -3.77 -5.29 -15.36
CA GLN A 220 -3.82 -5.08 -13.90
C GLN A 220 -5.21 -5.16 -13.27
N LYS A 221 -5.92 -6.27 -13.49
CA LYS A 221 -6.99 -6.69 -12.57
C LYS A 221 -6.39 -7.40 -11.35
N ASN A 222 -5.67 -6.67 -10.50
CA ASN A 222 -5.29 -7.14 -9.17
C ASN A 222 -6.54 -7.18 -8.27
N GLN A 223 -7.49 -8.04 -8.60
CA GLN A 223 -8.66 -8.27 -7.76
C GLN A 223 -8.23 -9.06 -6.52
N GLY A 224 -8.65 -8.55 -5.36
CA GLY A 224 -8.54 -9.32 -4.13
C GLY A 224 -9.34 -10.62 -4.26
N TYR A 225 -8.95 -11.63 -3.48
CA TYR A 225 -9.68 -12.88 -3.35
C TYR A 225 -9.54 -13.38 -1.91
N LEU A 226 -10.48 -14.20 -1.47
CA LEU A 226 -10.37 -14.96 -0.23
C LEU A 226 -10.10 -16.44 -0.53
N PRO A 227 -9.24 -17.13 0.24
CA PRO A 227 -9.04 -18.55 0.06
C PRO A 227 -10.30 -19.34 0.45
N LYS A 228 -10.78 -20.23 -0.42
CA LYS A 228 -11.90 -21.12 -0.13
C LYS A 228 -11.56 -22.13 0.96
N ASN A 229 -10.32 -22.61 0.99
CA ASN A 229 -9.79 -23.56 1.97
C ASN A 229 -8.48 -23.04 2.57
N LYS A 230 -8.45 -22.90 3.90
CA LYS A 230 -7.29 -22.37 4.66
C LYS A 230 -6.06 -23.29 4.58
N LEU A 231 -6.23 -24.62 4.65
CA LEU A 231 -5.13 -25.59 4.61
C LEU A 231 -4.44 -25.59 3.25
N ILE A 232 -5.21 -25.61 2.16
CA ILE A 232 -4.68 -25.51 0.81
C ILE A 232 -3.97 -24.16 0.62
N HIS A 233 -4.55 -23.08 1.15
CA HIS A 233 -3.94 -21.77 1.09
C HIS A 233 -2.60 -21.70 1.83
N GLN A 234 -2.53 -22.30 3.02
CA GLN A 234 -1.30 -22.42 3.81
C GLN A 234 -0.24 -23.23 3.05
N PHE A 235 -0.59 -24.40 2.53
CA PHE A 235 0.29 -25.20 1.68
C PHE A 235 0.82 -24.44 0.47
N LEU A 236 -0.02 -23.64 -0.20
CA LEU A 236 0.38 -22.85 -1.37
C LEU A 236 1.24 -21.65 -1.00
N SER A 237 1.03 -21.05 0.18
CA SER A 237 1.64 -19.76 0.57
C SER A 237 2.93 -19.92 1.37
N THR A 238 3.18 -21.08 1.98
CA THR A 238 4.42 -21.34 2.74
C THR A 238 5.38 -22.25 1.96
N SER A 239 6.65 -22.19 2.32
CA SER A 239 7.62 -23.22 1.93
C SER A 239 7.40 -24.44 2.81
N ASN A 240 7.26 -25.62 2.22
CA ASN A 240 7.03 -26.86 2.96
C ASN A 240 7.70 -28.06 2.26
N PRO A 241 7.97 -29.16 2.98
CA PRO A 241 8.69 -30.32 2.43
C PRO A 241 7.99 -30.93 1.22
N LEU A 242 6.66 -31.04 1.24
CA LEU A 242 5.89 -31.59 0.13
C LEU A 242 6.01 -30.72 -1.12
N LYS A 243 5.95 -29.40 -1.00
CA LYS A 243 6.13 -28.47 -2.12
C LYS A 243 7.57 -28.50 -2.67
N SER A 244 8.56 -28.65 -1.79
CA SER A 244 9.97 -28.85 -2.18
C SER A 244 10.14 -30.17 -2.94
N PHE A 245 9.52 -31.25 -2.47
CA PHE A 245 9.49 -32.56 -3.13
C PHE A 245 8.81 -32.49 -4.50
N LEU A 246 7.61 -31.92 -4.59
CA LEU A 246 6.89 -31.75 -5.87
C LEU A 246 7.69 -30.92 -6.88
N LYS A 247 8.38 -29.87 -6.43
CA LYS A 247 9.26 -29.06 -7.28
C LYS A 247 10.46 -29.85 -7.82
N LYS A 248 10.95 -30.85 -7.08
CA LYS A 248 12.06 -31.73 -7.51
C LYS A 248 11.61 -32.83 -8.46
N VAL A 249 10.42 -33.41 -8.23
CA VAL A 249 9.93 -34.58 -8.98
C VAL A 249 9.20 -34.19 -10.27
N LEU A 250 8.48 -33.06 -10.28
CA LEU A 250 7.72 -32.63 -11.45
C LEU A 250 8.56 -31.74 -12.38
N PRO A 251 8.38 -31.83 -13.71
CA PRO A 251 8.89 -30.82 -14.63
C PRO A 251 8.40 -29.42 -14.24
N ASN A 252 9.26 -28.40 -14.37
CA ASN A 252 8.95 -27.04 -13.91
C ASN A 252 7.64 -26.51 -14.52
N SER A 253 7.38 -26.74 -15.81
CA SER A 253 6.12 -26.33 -16.46
C SER A 253 4.88 -26.98 -15.82
N VAL A 254 4.97 -28.27 -15.47
CA VAL A 254 3.89 -29.04 -14.81
C VAL A 254 3.68 -28.54 -13.38
N TYR A 255 4.76 -28.36 -12.61
CA TYR A 255 4.70 -27.82 -11.26
C TYR A 255 4.06 -26.42 -11.25
N GLN A 256 4.49 -25.52 -12.13
CA GLN A 256 3.91 -24.17 -12.23
C GLN A 256 2.43 -24.22 -12.62
N LYS A 257 2.04 -25.10 -13.55
CA LYS A 257 0.64 -25.29 -13.94
C LYS A 257 -0.21 -25.84 -12.79
N LEU A 258 0.32 -26.79 -12.01
CA LEU A 258 -0.34 -27.34 -10.82
C LEU A 258 -0.59 -26.24 -9.78
N ILE A 259 0.46 -25.51 -9.37
CA ILE A 259 0.36 -24.44 -8.38
C ILE A 259 -0.60 -23.34 -8.87
N LYS A 260 -0.53 -22.96 -10.15
CA LYS A 260 -1.45 -21.97 -10.74
C LYS A 260 -2.90 -22.45 -10.71
N THR A 261 -3.15 -23.71 -11.05
CA THR A 261 -4.49 -24.32 -11.03
C THR A 261 -5.05 -24.39 -9.62
N LEU A 262 -4.27 -24.89 -8.66
CA LEU A 262 -4.68 -24.96 -7.24
C LEU A 262 -4.98 -23.57 -6.67
N LYS A 263 -4.13 -22.58 -6.98
CA LYS A 263 -4.35 -21.18 -6.57
C LYS A 263 -5.65 -20.64 -7.16
N LYS A 264 -5.89 -20.83 -8.48
CA LYS A 264 -7.13 -20.39 -9.14
C LYS A 264 -8.36 -21.06 -8.55
N TRP A 265 -8.31 -22.37 -8.31
CA TRP A 265 -9.41 -23.11 -7.72
C TRP A 265 -9.73 -22.64 -6.29
N ASN A 266 -8.68 -22.38 -5.49
CA ASN A 266 -8.79 -21.92 -4.11
C ASN A 266 -9.12 -20.41 -4.00
N SER A 267 -9.06 -19.63 -5.08
CA SER A 267 -9.48 -18.22 -5.08
C SER A 267 -11.02 -18.13 -5.11
N GLY A 268 -11.59 -17.61 -4.02
CA GLY A 268 -13.02 -17.31 -3.88
C GLY A 268 -13.33 -15.82 -3.97
N ALA A 269 -14.62 -15.52 -4.14
CA ALA A 269 -15.13 -14.17 -4.10
C ALA A 269 -14.93 -13.54 -2.71
N ILE A 270 -14.76 -12.23 -2.68
CA ILE A 270 -14.79 -11.48 -1.43
C ILE A 270 -16.27 -11.16 -1.15
N PRO A 271 -16.83 -11.56 0.00
CA PRO A 271 -18.20 -11.22 0.34
C PRO A 271 -18.35 -9.70 0.46
N SER A 272 -19.53 -9.20 0.12
CA SER A 272 -19.86 -7.79 0.39
C SER A 272 -19.90 -7.56 1.90
N LEU A 273 -19.42 -6.39 2.34
CA LEU A 273 -19.57 -5.96 3.71
C LEU A 273 -21.08 -5.79 4.04
N PRO A 274 -21.59 -6.33 5.16
CA PRO A 274 -22.98 -6.10 5.56
C PRO A 274 -23.29 -4.60 5.66
N LEU A 275 -24.45 -4.17 5.17
CA LEU A 275 -24.83 -2.75 5.14
C LEU A 275 -24.85 -2.11 6.54
N THR A 276 -25.25 -2.88 7.56
CA THR A 276 -25.25 -2.43 8.96
C THR A 276 -23.83 -2.10 9.45
N LEU A 277 -22.88 -2.99 9.18
CA LEU A 277 -21.47 -2.80 9.54
C LEU A 277 -20.81 -1.68 8.72
N ARG A 278 -21.17 -1.54 7.44
CA ARG A 278 -20.72 -0.42 6.62
C ARG A 278 -21.17 0.92 7.22
N LYS A 279 -22.46 1.04 7.56
CA LYS A 279 -23.01 2.25 8.19
C LYS A 279 -22.29 2.58 9.51
N SER A 280 -22.11 1.60 10.40
CA SER A 280 -21.40 1.84 11.66
C SER A 280 -19.95 2.27 11.44
N LEU A 281 -19.26 1.70 10.44
CA LEU A 281 -17.90 2.12 10.11
C LEU A 281 -17.85 3.52 9.47
N ASN A 282 -18.84 3.90 8.66
CA ASN A 282 -18.94 5.27 8.15
C ASN A 282 -19.07 6.28 9.29
N GLU A 283 -19.86 5.98 10.34
CA GLU A 283 -19.95 6.84 11.52
C GLU A 283 -18.59 7.00 12.21
N VAL A 284 -17.79 5.93 12.31
CA VAL A 284 -16.43 5.99 12.88
C VAL A 284 -15.53 6.96 12.10
N PHE A 285 -15.68 7.04 10.78
CA PHE A 285 -14.89 7.93 9.91
C PHE A 285 -15.54 9.30 9.66
N ARG A 286 -16.73 9.57 10.18
CA ARG A 286 -17.53 10.75 9.80
C ARG A 286 -16.79 12.06 10.01
N GLU A 287 -16.19 12.23 11.19
CA GLU A 287 -15.44 13.44 11.55
C GLU A 287 -14.20 13.61 10.67
N ASP A 288 -13.41 12.54 10.48
CA ASP A 288 -12.21 12.56 9.64
C ASP A 288 -12.54 12.86 8.17
N ILE A 289 -13.62 12.29 7.62
CA ILE A 289 -14.06 12.56 6.25
C ILE A 289 -14.50 14.02 6.12
N THR A 290 -15.25 14.54 7.09
CA THR A 290 -15.74 15.94 7.06
C THR A 290 -14.55 16.90 7.06
N GLU A 291 -13.59 16.68 7.95
CA GLU A 291 -12.35 17.47 8.02
C GLU A 291 -11.50 17.31 6.75
N LEU A 292 -11.44 16.11 6.18
CA LEU A 292 -10.71 15.86 4.94
C LEU A 292 -11.30 16.66 3.76
N GLN A 293 -12.63 16.75 3.63
CA GLN A 293 -13.28 17.54 2.56
C GLN A 293 -12.83 19.00 2.59
N GLU A 294 -12.71 19.59 3.78
CA GLU A 294 -12.20 20.95 3.95
C GLU A 294 -10.75 21.07 3.52
N ILE A 295 -9.90 20.12 3.93
CA ILE A 295 -8.47 20.10 3.55
C ILE A 295 -8.29 19.99 2.04
N VAL A 296 -9.05 19.12 1.37
CA VAL A 296 -8.90 18.86 -0.07
C VAL A 296 -9.72 19.82 -0.94
N ASN A 297 -10.54 20.68 -0.31
CA ASN A 297 -11.49 21.56 -0.98
C ASN A 297 -12.34 20.84 -2.04
N ARG A 298 -12.89 19.67 -1.66
CA ARG A 298 -13.67 18.81 -2.55
C ARG A 298 -14.70 18.02 -1.75
N GLU A 299 -15.92 17.95 -2.27
CA GLU A 299 -16.96 17.07 -1.73
C GLU A 299 -16.59 15.59 -1.90
N LEU A 300 -16.74 14.83 -0.83
CA LEU A 300 -16.49 13.40 -0.75
C LEU A 300 -17.80 12.70 -0.37
N PHE A 301 -18.48 12.13 -1.38
CA PHE A 301 -19.73 11.37 -1.22
C PHE A 301 -19.54 10.01 -0.51
N TRP A 302 -18.51 9.86 0.33
CA TRP A 302 -18.23 8.63 1.08
C TRP A 302 -19.18 8.43 2.26
N LEU A 303 -19.79 9.49 2.79
CA LEU A 303 -20.76 9.40 3.88
C LEU A 303 -22.14 8.90 3.40
N ASP A 304 -22.41 9.00 2.10
CA ASP A 304 -23.70 8.65 1.49
C ASP A 304 -23.77 7.17 1.06
N THR A 305 -22.67 6.40 1.22
CA THR A 305 -22.49 5.04 0.67
C THR A 305 -22.37 3.92 1.70
#